data_AF-A0A093XHK8-F1
#
_entry.id   AF-A0A093XHK8-F1
#
_cell.length_a   1.000
_cell.length_b   1.000
_cell.length_c   1.000
_cell.angle_alpha   90.00
_cell.angle_beta   90.00
_cell.angle_gamma   90.00
#
_symmetry.space_group_name_H-M   'P 1'
#
loop_
_entity.id
_entity.type
_entity.pdbx_description
1 polymer ?
#
loop_
_entity_poly.entity_id
_entity_poly.type
_entity_poly.pdbx_seq_one_letter_code
_entity_poly.pdbx_strand_id
1 'polypeptide(L)'
;GEPSYDLYKSERDGIFAGLQSRATALHKAFQNMEGVECGPPQGSMYLFPTITLSQKAKEAAEKDGKTPDAFYAMKMLEATGVCVVPGAGFGQKEGTLHFRTTFLAPGTSWVENVAKFHGDFMEKYR
;
A
#
# COMPACT_ATOMS: atom_id res chain seq x y z
N GLY A 1 -29.86 19.15 21.61
CA GLY A 1 -29.43 18.08 20.71
C GLY A 1 -30.63 17.62 19.91
N GLU A 2 -30.42 17.16 18.68
CA GLU A 2 -31.48 16.56 17.85
C GLU A 2 -31.66 15.08 18.20
N PRO A 3 -32.86 14.49 18.02
CA PRO A 3 -33.11 13.07 18.31
C PRO A 3 -32.18 12.09 17.57
N SER A 4 -31.61 12.52 16.44
CA SER A 4 -30.68 11.74 15.61
C SER A 4 -29.23 11.80 16.09
N TYR A 5 -28.88 12.67 17.04
CA TYR A 5 -27.49 12.97 17.37
C TYR A 5 -26.71 11.75 17.87
N ASP A 6 -27.29 10.96 18.78
CA ASP A 6 -26.59 9.80 19.37
C ASP A 6 -26.33 8.72 18.32
N LEU A 7 -27.30 8.47 17.43
CA LEU A 7 -27.15 7.55 16.30
C LEU A 7 -26.04 8.04 15.37
N TYR A 8 -26.13 9.29 14.90
CA TYR A 8 -25.12 9.91 14.04
C TYR A 8 -23.71 9.82 14.64
N LYS A 9 -23.57 10.14 15.93
CA LYS A 9 -22.28 10.10 16.63
C LYS A 9 -21.72 8.68 16.65
N SER A 10 -22.56 7.69 16.97
CA SER A 10 -22.14 6.29 17.02
C SER A 10 -21.67 5.76 15.66
N GLU A 11 -22.40 6.09 14.59
CA GLU A 11 -22.07 5.69 13.22
C GLU A 11 -20.77 6.35 12.77
N ARG A 12 -20.67 7.67 12.94
CA ARG A 12 -19.47 8.43 12.57
C ARG A 12 -18.23 7.94 13.31
N ASP A 13 -18.33 7.79 14.64
CA ASP A 13 -17.20 7.36 15.48
C ASP A 13 -16.78 5.92 15.14
N GLY A 14 -17.74 5.03 14.85
CA GLY A 14 -17.48 3.66 14.41
C GLY A 14 -16.77 3.60 13.05
N ILE A 15 -17.22 4.38 12.06
CA ILE A 15 -16.57 4.48 10.74
C ILE A 15 -15.14 5.01 10.90
N PHE A 16 -14.96 6.07 11.68
CA PHE A 16 -13.64 6.66 11.92
C PHE A 16 -12.68 5.67 12.59
N ALA A 17 -13.12 5.01 13.67
CA ALA A 17 -12.31 4.03 14.38
C ALA A 17 -11.93 2.83 13.48
N GLY A 18 -12.87 2.38 12.63
CA GLY A 18 -12.62 1.33 11.65
C GLY A 18 -11.56 1.72 10.63
N LEU A 19 -11.63 2.94 10.09
CA LEU A 19 -10.63 3.47 9.16
C LEU A 19 -9.26 3.63 9.82
N GLN A 20 -9.22 4.18 11.04
CA GLN A 20 -7.99 4.36 11.81
C GLN A 20 -7.30 3.01 12.06
N SER A 21 -8.05 2.00 12.52
CA SER A 21 -7.52 0.66 12.78
C SER A 21 -6.91 0.03 11.52
N ARG A 22 -7.62 0.08 10.38
CA ARG A 22 -7.12 -0.47 9.11
C ARG A 22 -5.89 0.29 8.59
N ALA A 23 -5.89 1.62 8.68
CA ALA A 23 -4.75 2.45 8.29
C ALA A 23 -3.50 2.10 9.12
N THR A 24 -3.65 1.98 10.44
CA THR A 24 -2.56 1.60 11.34
C THR A 24 -2.06 0.18 11.07
N ALA A 25 -2.94 -0.78 10.83
CA ALA A 25 -2.54 -2.15 10.53
C ALA A 25 -1.71 -2.24 9.23
N LEU A 26 -2.16 -1.55 8.18
CA LEU A 26 -1.46 -1.51 6.90
C LEU A 26 -0.10 -0.79 7.02
N HIS A 27 -0.06 0.33 7.75
CA HIS A 27 1.19 1.05 8.03
C HIS A 27 2.20 0.19 8.77
N LYS A 28 1.79 -0.51 9.84
CA LYS A 28 2.65 -1.44 10.58
C LYS A 28 3.21 -2.55 9.71
N ALA A 29 2.43 -3.07 8.78
CA ALA A 29 2.93 -4.07 7.85
C ALA A 29 4.03 -3.51 6.95
N PHE A 30 3.85 -2.31 6.39
CA PHE A 30 4.88 -1.65 5.59
C PHE A 30 6.16 -1.36 6.38
N GLN A 31 6.06 -1.02 7.66
CA GLN A 31 7.25 -0.80 8.51
C GLN A 31 8.12 -2.04 8.66
N ASN A 32 7.56 -3.24 8.45
CA ASN A 32 8.28 -4.51 8.57
C ASN A 32 8.76 -5.07 7.22
N MET A 33 8.49 -4.38 6.11
CA MET A 33 8.88 -4.83 4.77
C MET A 33 10.27 -4.29 4.37
N GLU A 34 11.12 -5.14 3.79
CA GLU A 34 12.49 -4.80 3.40
C GLU A 34 12.51 -3.65 2.37
N GLY A 35 13.23 -2.56 2.68
CA GLY A 35 13.35 -1.44 1.74
C GLY A 35 12.04 -0.69 1.48
N VAL A 36 11.03 -0.84 2.34
CA VAL A 36 9.79 -0.08 2.30
C VAL A 36 9.79 0.99 3.39
N GLU A 37 9.52 2.23 3.01
CA GLU A 37 9.36 3.34 3.94
C GLU A 37 7.96 3.94 3.79
N CYS A 38 7.26 4.16 4.90
CA CYS A 38 5.93 4.77 4.87
C CYS A 38 5.73 5.67 6.10
N GLY A 39 5.33 6.92 5.85
CA GLY A 39 4.91 7.82 6.92
C GLY A 39 3.64 7.31 7.63
N PRO A 40 3.43 7.69 8.91
CA PRO A 40 2.24 7.30 9.65
C PRO A 40 0.98 7.91 9.02
N PRO A 41 -0.16 7.19 9.02
CA PRO A 41 -1.42 7.73 8.50
C PRO A 41 -1.91 8.88 9.39
N GLN A 42 -1.91 10.10 8.85
CA GLN A 42 -2.42 11.30 9.53
C GLN A 42 -3.85 11.68 9.10
N GLY A 43 -4.35 11.13 8.00
CA GLY A 43 -5.69 11.41 7.47
C GLY A 43 -5.91 10.81 6.07
N SER A 44 -7.00 11.21 5.42
CA SER A 44 -7.42 10.70 4.11
C SER A 44 -7.70 9.18 4.12
N MET A 45 -7.59 8.54 2.95
CA MET A 45 -7.96 7.13 2.73
C MET A 45 -6.85 6.32 2.02
N TYR A 46 -5.61 6.84 2.04
CA TYR A 46 -4.49 6.30 1.28
C TYR A 46 -3.20 6.25 2.08
N LEU A 47 -2.36 5.29 1.75
CA LEU A 47 -0.93 5.28 2.09
C LEU A 47 -0.12 5.34 0.80
N PHE A 48 1.06 5.96 0.88
CA PHE A 48 1.96 6.15 -0.25
C PHE A 48 3.40 5.73 0.12
N PRO A 49 3.64 4.43 0.33
CA PRO A 49 4.96 3.91 0.65
C PRO A 49 5.96 4.16 -0.48
N THR A 50 7.20 4.46 -0.09
CA THR A 50 8.39 4.39 -0.94
C THR A 50 8.91 2.96 -0.92
N ILE A 51 9.35 2.45 -2.07
CA ILE A 51 9.97 1.13 -2.21
C ILE A 51 11.37 1.25 -2.81
N THR A 52 12.31 0.49 -2.25
CA THR A 52 13.67 0.37 -2.78
C THR A 52 13.80 -0.96 -3.50
N LEU A 53 13.88 -0.92 -4.83
CA LEU A 53 14.04 -2.11 -5.66
C LEU A 53 15.49 -2.31 -6.08
N SER A 54 15.91 -3.57 -6.14
CA SER A 54 17.23 -3.96 -6.64
C SER A 54 17.42 -3.60 -8.11
N GLN A 55 18.68 -3.58 -8.56
CA GLN A 55 18.99 -3.33 -9.97
C GLN A 55 18.39 -4.41 -10.89
N LYS A 56 18.43 -5.67 -10.44
CA LYS A 56 17.83 -6.80 -11.16
C LYS A 56 16.31 -6.69 -11.33
N ALA A 57 15.60 -6.15 -10.32
CA ALA A 57 14.17 -5.86 -10.46
C ALA A 57 13.91 -4.74 -11.47
N LYS A 58 14.75 -3.70 -11.48
CA LYS A 58 14.64 -2.58 -12.45
C LYS A 58 14.90 -3.05 -13.89
N GLU A 59 15.93 -3.87 -14.10
CA GLU A 59 16.22 -4.48 -15.40
C GLU A 59 15.10 -5.41 -15.88
N ALA A 60 14.48 -6.18 -14.96
CA ALA A 60 13.32 -7.01 -15.28
C ALA A 60 12.11 -6.15 -15.69
N ALA A 61 11.88 -5.02 -15.00
CA ALA A 61 10.84 -4.07 -15.37
C ALA A 61 11.08 -3.48 -16.78
N GLU A 62 12.32 -3.11 -17.09
CA GLU A 62 12.71 -2.59 -18.40
C GLU A 62 12.48 -3.62 -19.52
N LYS A 63 12.88 -4.89 -19.30
CA LYS A 63 12.60 -5.99 -20.23
C LYS A 63 11.11 -6.21 -20.47
N ASP A 64 10.28 -5.95 -19.47
CA ASP A 64 8.82 -6.02 -19.52
C ASP A 64 8.17 -4.74 -20.09
N GLY A 65 8.97 -3.75 -20.49
CA GLY A 65 8.51 -2.45 -21.02
C GLY A 65 7.77 -1.60 -20.00
N LYS A 66 8.08 -1.74 -18.70
CA LYS A 66 7.38 -1.07 -17.59
C LYS A 66 8.35 -0.26 -16.74
N THR A 67 7.83 0.80 -16.11
CA THR A 67 8.54 1.44 -15.00
C THR A 67 8.65 0.47 -13.82
N PRO A 68 9.68 0.59 -12.96
CA PRO A 68 9.89 -0.39 -11.88
C PRO A 68 8.72 -0.49 -10.89
N ASP A 69 8.05 0.62 -10.60
CA ASP A 69 6.85 0.67 -9.75
C ASP A 69 5.61 0.06 -10.41
N ALA A 70 5.41 0.27 -11.72
CA ALA A 70 4.34 -0.39 -12.48
C ALA A 70 4.58 -1.90 -12.58
N PHE A 71 5.83 -2.32 -12.78
CA PHE A 71 6.20 -3.73 -12.74
C PHE A 71 5.89 -4.35 -11.37
N TYR A 72 6.30 -3.70 -10.28
CA TYR A 72 6.02 -4.16 -8.92
C TYR A 72 4.51 -4.25 -8.64
N ALA A 73 3.73 -3.23 -9.02
CA ALA A 73 2.28 -3.21 -8.87
C ALA A 73 1.60 -4.36 -9.64
N MET A 74 2.03 -4.64 -10.87
CA MET A 74 1.52 -5.74 -11.66
C MET A 74 1.86 -7.10 -11.05
N LYS A 75 3.09 -7.30 -10.55
CA LYS A 75 3.46 -8.54 -9.87
C LYS A 75 2.69 -8.74 -8.56
N MET A 76 2.41 -7.67 -7.83
CA MET A 76 1.55 -7.74 -6.63
C MET A 76 0.14 -8.21 -6.99
N LEU A 77 -0.44 -7.61 -8.04
CA LEU A 77 -1.77 -7.99 -8.54
C LEU A 77 -1.82 -9.45 -8.98
N GLU A 78 -0.85 -9.90 -9.77
CA GLU A 78 -0.76 -11.29 -10.25
C GLU A 78 -0.65 -12.30 -9.10
N ALA A 79 0.12 -11.98 -8.05
CA ALA A 79 0.38 -12.89 -6.95
C ALA A 79 -0.71 -12.91 -5.86
N THR A 80 -1.39 -11.77 -5.64
CA THR A 80 -2.26 -11.58 -4.46
C THR A 80 -3.69 -11.19 -4.80
N GLY A 81 -3.96 -10.75 -6.04
CA GLY A 81 -5.21 -10.09 -6.42
C GLY A 81 -5.33 -8.65 -5.92
N VAL A 82 -4.34 -8.11 -5.19
CA VAL A 82 -4.38 -6.73 -4.68
C VAL A 82 -3.95 -5.76 -5.76
N CYS A 83 -4.87 -4.89 -6.19
CA CYS A 83 -4.62 -3.84 -7.17
C CYS A 83 -4.17 -2.54 -6.47
N VAL A 84 -2.95 -2.10 -6.75
CA VAL A 84 -2.38 -0.83 -6.29
C VAL A 84 -2.06 0.07 -7.48
N VAL A 85 -1.95 1.37 -7.24
CA VAL A 85 -1.61 2.33 -8.31
C VAL A 85 -0.12 2.67 -8.24
N PRO A 86 0.66 2.50 -9.31
CA PRO A 86 2.09 2.83 -9.30
C PRO A 86 2.34 4.33 -9.15
N GLY A 87 3.45 4.70 -8.49
CA GLY A 87 3.84 6.07 -8.20
C GLY A 87 4.02 6.94 -9.44
N ALA A 88 4.44 6.34 -10.57
CA ALA A 88 4.64 7.01 -11.85
C ALA A 88 3.40 7.74 -12.35
N GLY A 89 2.19 7.29 -11.99
CA GLY A 89 0.93 7.95 -12.34
C GLY A 89 0.64 9.25 -11.56
N PHE A 90 1.39 9.53 -10.49
CA PHE A 90 1.18 10.69 -9.61
C PHE A 90 2.27 11.77 -9.76
N GLY A 91 3.36 11.47 -10.47
CA GLY A 91 4.60 12.22 -10.36
C GLY A 91 5.33 11.88 -9.06
N GLN A 92 6.63 11.62 -9.17
CA GLN A 92 7.48 11.28 -8.02
C GLN A 92 8.89 11.80 -8.25
N LYS A 93 9.66 11.96 -7.16
CA LYS A 93 11.05 12.41 -7.23
C LYS A 93 11.88 11.42 -8.07
N GLU A 94 12.77 11.94 -8.91
CA GLU A 94 13.67 11.10 -9.69
C GLU A 94 14.47 10.14 -8.79
N GLY A 95 14.60 8.89 -9.23
CA GLY A 95 15.29 7.82 -8.48
C GLY A 95 14.48 7.21 -7.34
N THR A 96 13.27 7.71 -7.06
CA THR A 96 12.37 7.13 -6.05
C THR A 96 11.22 6.37 -6.71
N LEU A 97 10.71 5.36 -6.02
CA LEU A 97 9.62 4.51 -6.48
C LEU A 97 8.57 4.43 -5.38
N HIS A 98 7.30 4.53 -5.76
CA HIS A 98 6.20 4.49 -4.82
C HIS A 98 5.04 3.68 -5.38
N PHE A 99 4.07 3.40 -4.52
CA PHE A 99 2.72 3.01 -4.96
C PHE A 99 1.68 3.58 -3.99
N ARG A 100 0.47 3.81 -4.48
CA ARG A 100 -0.67 4.19 -3.65
C ARG A 100 -1.53 2.97 -3.38
N THR A 101 -1.86 2.77 -2.12
CA THR A 101 -2.84 1.77 -1.67
C THR A 101 -3.91 2.41 -0.79
N THR A 102 -5.03 1.71 -0.60
CA THR A 102 -6.14 2.15 0.24
C THR A 102 -6.44 1.12 1.33
N PHE A 103 -6.94 1.61 2.47
CA PHE A 103 -7.42 0.79 3.59
C PHE A 103 -8.95 0.83 3.71
N LEU A 104 -9.65 1.17 2.63
CA LEU A 104 -11.11 1.20 2.58
C LEU A 104 -11.72 -0.21 2.56
N ALA A 105 -11.03 -1.18 1.96
CA ALA A 105 -11.47 -2.56 1.94
C ALA A 105 -11.63 -3.07 3.40
N PRO A 106 -12.75 -3.73 3.72
CA PRO A 106 -12.96 -4.26 5.06
C PRO A 106 -11.96 -5.38 5.37
N GLY A 107 -11.62 -5.51 6.66
CA GLY A 107 -10.65 -6.49 7.13
C GLY A 107 -9.18 -6.14 6.86
N THR A 108 -8.29 -6.97 7.37
CA THR A 108 -6.82 -6.80 7.29
C THR A 108 -6.11 -8.04 6.76
N SER A 109 -6.84 -9.10 6.39
CA SER A 109 -6.27 -10.38 5.95
C SER A 109 -5.41 -10.25 4.68
N TRP A 110 -5.74 -9.32 3.79
CA TRP A 110 -4.99 -9.07 2.57
C TRP A 110 -3.62 -8.43 2.83
N VAL A 111 -3.41 -7.80 4.00
CA VAL A 111 -2.15 -7.14 4.36
C VAL A 111 -1.01 -8.15 4.48
N GLU A 112 -1.30 -9.33 5.02
CA GLU A 112 -0.33 -10.43 5.15
C GLU A 112 0.08 -10.97 3.77
N ASN A 113 -0.87 -11.07 2.83
CA ASN A 113 -0.57 -11.48 1.46
C ASN A 113 0.35 -10.49 0.75
N VAL A 114 0.17 -9.19 0.97
CA VAL A 114 1.07 -8.15 0.43
C VAL A 114 2.47 -8.27 1.04
N ALA A 115 2.57 -8.51 2.36
CA ALA A 115 3.85 -8.70 3.03
C ALA A 115 4.60 -9.93 2.51
N LYS A 116 3.88 -11.05 2.35
CA LYS A 116 4.44 -12.29 1.79
C LYS A 116 4.91 -12.08 0.35
N PHE A 117 4.06 -11.51 -0.50
CA PHE A 117 4.42 -11.18 -1.88
C PHE A 117 5.69 -10.32 -1.94
N HIS A 118 5.79 -9.31 -1.07
CA HIS A 118 6.94 -8.43 -1.05
C HIS A 118 8.23 -9.20 -0.71
N GLY A 119 8.20 -10.07 0.32
CA GLY A 119 9.33 -10.94 0.65
C GLY A 119 9.76 -11.83 -0.53
N ASP A 120 8.80 -12.56 -1.12
CA ASP A 120 9.04 -13.45 -2.26
C ASP A 120 9.59 -12.68 -3.48
N PHE A 121 9.08 -11.46 -3.72
CA PHE A 121 9.55 -10.58 -4.78
C PHE A 121 11.00 -10.15 -4.53
N MET A 122 11.33 -9.72 -3.32
CA MET A 122 12.68 -9.29 -2.96
C MET A 122 13.68 -10.43 -3.07
N GLU A 123 13.33 -11.65 -2.66
CA GLU A 123 14.20 -12.82 -2.84
C GLU A 123 14.43 -13.16 -4.31
N LYS A 124 13.37 -13.16 -5.13
CA LYS A 124 13.46 -13.46 -6.57
C LYS A 124 14.40 -12.51 -7.31
N TYR A 125 14.34 -11.22 -6.96
CA TYR A 125 15.11 -10.16 -7.60
C TYR A 125 16.30 -9.68 -6.76
N ARG A 126 16.69 -10.41 -5.71
CA ARG A 126 17.93 -10.13 -4.97
C ARG A 126 19.15 -10.21 -5.90
#